data_AF-A0A2W4L439-F1
#
_entry.id   AF-A0A2W4L439-F1
#
_cell.length_a   1.000
_cell.length_b   1.000
_cell.length_c   1.000
_cell.angle_alpha   90.00
_cell.angle_beta   90.00
_cell.angle_gamma   90.00
#
_symmetry.space_group_name_H-M   'P 1'
#
loop_
_entity.id
_entity.type
_entity.pdbx_description
1 polymer ?
#
loop_
_entity_poly.entity_id
_entity_poly.type
_entity_poly.pdbx_seq_one_letter_code
_entity_poly.pdbx_strand_id
1 'polypeptide(L)'
;LWGVATAAAQTVRAAAAGGVRGRLVGQRLLREALLDHVAIVVTPEDGAPVEVPQRLVQAIVRMGFLGSVPEADQADDDRPVHVRLAGRWVGLSAPYGIAWLPAVDNLVTRLVSAHTKV
;
A
#
# COMPACT_ATOMS: atom_id res chain seq x y z
N LEU A 1 7.68 10.85 11.49
CA LEU A 1 7.53 9.75 10.50
C LEU A 1 8.63 9.65 9.43
N TRP A 2 9.49 10.65 9.23
CA TRP A 2 10.56 10.67 8.19
C TRP A 2 11.60 9.52 8.28
N GLY A 3 11.82 8.95 9.48
CA GLY A 3 12.74 7.84 9.68
C GLY A 3 12.30 6.53 9.02
N VAL A 4 10.99 6.25 8.98
CA VAL A 4 10.46 4.96 8.48
C VAL A 4 10.59 4.87 6.97
N ALA A 5 10.26 5.94 6.25
CA ALA A 5 10.39 5.98 4.78
C ALA A 5 11.86 5.87 4.33
N THR A 6 12.77 6.54 5.05
CA THR A 6 14.20 6.49 4.77
C THR A 6 14.78 5.11 5.06
N ALA A 7 14.40 4.51 6.19
CA ALA A 7 14.80 3.14 6.55
C ALA A 7 14.30 2.12 5.51
N ALA A 8 13.02 2.19 5.11
CA ALA A 8 12.47 1.32 4.08
C ALA A 8 13.20 1.47 2.73
N ALA A 9 13.52 2.69 2.32
CA ALA A 9 14.26 2.95 1.08
C ALA A 9 15.72 2.44 1.15
N GLN A 10 16.33 2.43 2.33
CA GLN A 10 17.66 1.86 2.55
C GLN A 10 17.62 0.33 2.49
N THR A 11 16.62 -0.31 3.10
CA THR A 11 16.42 -1.77 3.06
C THR A 11 16.24 -2.27 1.63
N VAL A 12 15.46 -1.58 0.80
CA VAL A 12 15.26 -1.94 -0.61
C VAL A 12 16.57 -1.83 -1.41
N ARG A 13 17.36 -0.77 -1.19
CA ARG A 13 18.66 -0.59 -1.86
C ARG A 13 19.66 -1.66 -1.45
N ALA A 14 19.73 -2.01 -0.16
CA ALA A 14 20.60 -3.06 0.36
C ALA A 14 20.22 -4.45 -0.22
N ALA A 15 18.92 -4.76 -0.26
CA ALA A 15 18.43 -6.00 -0.86
C ALA A 15 18.73 -6.08 -2.37
N ALA A 16 18.61 -4.97 -3.10
CA ALA A 16 18.92 -4.90 -4.52
C ALA A 16 20.42 -5.11 -4.83
N ALA A 17 21.31 -4.66 -3.94
CA ALA A 17 22.75 -4.79 -4.10
C ALA A 17 23.29 -6.16 -3.61
N GLY A 18 22.73 -6.71 -2.53
CA GLY A 18 23.25 -7.93 -1.88
C GLY A 18 22.45 -9.21 -2.16
N GLY A 19 21.32 -9.12 -2.86
CA GLY A 19 20.36 -10.22 -2.94
C GLY A 19 19.62 -10.45 -1.62
N VAL A 20 18.61 -11.33 -1.63
CA VAL A 20 17.83 -11.66 -0.42
C VAL A 20 18.14 -13.10 -0.02
N ARG A 21 18.59 -13.27 1.23
CA ARG A 21 18.92 -14.59 1.83
C ARG A 21 19.91 -15.42 0.98
N GLY A 22 20.90 -14.77 0.36
CA GLY A 22 21.99 -15.46 -0.35
C GLY A 22 21.61 -16.10 -1.68
N ARG A 23 20.40 -15.83 -2.22
CA ARG A 23 19.97 -16.34 -3.54
C ARG A 23 19.96 -15.20 -4.55
N LEU A 24 20.60 -15.41 -5.71
CA LEU A 24 20.46 -14.55 -6.88
C LEU A 24 19.04 -14.68 -7.44
N VAL A 25 18.11 -13.93 -6.88
CA VAL A 25 16.82 -13.67 -7.51
C VAL A 25 17.07 -12.67 -8.64
N GLY A 26 16.58 -12.97 -9.85
CA GLY A 26 16.59 -11.98 -10.93
C GLY A 26 15.95 -10.68 -10.42
N GLN A 27 16.54 -9.53 -10.74
CA GLN A 27 16.16 -8.23 -10.15
C GLN A 27 14.66 -7.95 -10.19
N ARG A 28 13.95 -8.44 -11.22
CA ARG A 28 12.49 -8.36 -11.34
C ARG A 28 11.75 -9.18 -10.27
N LEU A 29 12.12 -10.44 -10.07
CA LEU A 29 11.49 -11.30 -9.06
C LEU A 29 11.79 -10.80 -7.65
N LEU A 30 13.01 -10.32 -7.42
CA LEU A 30 13.36 -9.68 -6.15
C LEU A 30 12.49 -8.43 -5.90
N ARG A 31 12.36 -7.56 -6.91
CA ARG A 31 11.52 -6.37 -6.82
C ARG A 31 10.07 -6.73 -6.52
N GLU A 32 9.52 -7.71 -7.22
CA GLU A 32 8.14 -8.17 -7.00
C GLU A 32 7.95 -8.72 -5.59
N ALA A 33 8.85 -9.58 -5.12
CA ALA A 33 8.80 -10.13 -3.77
C ALA A 33 8.90 -9.04 -2.68
N LEU A 34 9.69 -7.99 -2.91
CA LEU A 34 9.77 -6.84 -2.00
C LEU A 34 8.49 -5.99 -2.02
N LEU A 35 7.77 -5.95 -3.15
CA LEU A 35 6.48 -5.28 -3.24
C LEU A 35 5.37 -6.06 -2.53
N ASP A 36 5.46 -7.39 -2.50
CA ASP A 36 4.55 -8.27 -1.73
C ASP A 36 4.90 -8.37 -0.24
N HIS A 37 6.06 -7.87 0.17
CA HIS A 37 6.46 -7.91 1.57
C HIS A 37 5.46 -7.14 2.47
N VAL A 38 5.04 -7.76 3.57
CA VAL A 38 4.19 -7.15 4.59
C VAL A 38 4.95 -6.01 5.26
N ALA A 39 4.57 -4.78 4.97
CA ALA A 39 5.23 -3.58 5.50
C ALA A 39 4.64 -3.14 6.84
N ILE A 40 3.35 -3.36 7.04
CA ILE A 40 2.61 -2.98 8.25
C ILE A 40 1.68 -4.13 8.61
N VAL A 41 1.58 -4.44 9.90
CA VAL A 41 0.54 -5.31 10.45
C VAL A 41 -0.32 -4.44 11.36
N VAL A 42 -1.62 -4.38 11.08
CA VAL A 42 -2.58 -3.61 11.88
C VAL A 42 -3.42 -4.60 12.67
N THR A 43 -3.36 -4.50 13.99
CA THR A 43 -4.20 -5.28 14.89
C THR A 43 -5.40 -4.42 15.29
N PRO A 44 -6.61 -4.71 14.77
CA PRO A 44 -7.81 -4.04 15.25
C PRO A 44 -8.10 -4.47 16.70
N GLU A 45 -8.81 -3.63 17.45
CA GLU A 45 -9.21 -3.97 18.84
C GLU A 45 -10.03 -5.27 18.88
N ASP A 46 -10.93 -5.45 17.90
CA ASP A 46 -11.74 -6.64 17.73
C ASP A 46 -11.45 -7.30 16.37
N GLY A 47 -10.44 -8.17 16.28
CA GLY A 47 -10.24 -8.97 15.07
C GLY A 47 -8.85 -9.57 14.89
N ALA A 48 -8.70 -10.27 13.76
CA ALA A 48 -7.42 -10.82 13.34
C ALA A 48 -6.48 -9.71 12.83
N PRO A 49 -5.16 -9.85 13.03
CA PRO A 49 -4.18 -8.94 12.44
C PRO A 49 -4.34 -8.85 10.92
N VAL A 50 -4.29 -7.63 10.40
CA VAL A 50 -4.39 -7.33 8.98
C VAL A 50 -3.01 -7.00 8.45
N GLU A 51 -2.54 -7.81 7.51
CA GLU A 51 -1.29 -7.56 6.80
C GLU A 51 -1.50 -6.55 5.68
N VAL A 52 -0.64 -5.53 5.65
CA VAL A 52 -0.62 -4.48 4.63
C VAL A 52 0.68 -4.62 3.82
N PRO A 53 0.60 -5.09 2.57
CA PRO A 53 1.75 -5.24 1.71
C PRO A 53 2.36 -3.89 1.30
N GLN A 54 3.68 -3.89 1.08
CA GLN A 54 4.46 -2.72 0.69
C GLN A 54 3.96 -2.06 -0.60
N ARG A 55 3.46 -2.84 -1.56
CA ARG A 55 2.82 -2.34 -2.78
C ARG A 55 1.64 -1.40 -2.51
N LEU A 56 0.84 -1.67 -1.48
CA LEU A 56 -0.33 -0.86 -1.14
C LEU A 56 0.10 0.49 -0.55
N VAL A 57 1.15 0.48 0.28
CA VAL A 57 1.79 1.68 0.82
C VAL A 57 2.40 2.52 -0.32
N GLN A 58 3.11 1.88 -1.24
CA GLN A 58 3.67 2.59 -2.40
C GLN A 58 2.60 3.17 -3.31
N ALA A 59 1.46 2.48 -3.47
CA ALA A 59 0.34 2.96 -4.26
C ALA A 59 -0.16 4.31 -3.73
N ILE A 60 -0.49 4.42 -2.44
CA ILE A 60 -1.00 5.67 -1.85
C ILE A 60 0.05 6.81 -1.85
N VAL A 61 1.33 6.49 -1.70
CA VAL A 61 2.43 7.47 -1.73
C VAL A 61 2.64 8.00 -3.15
N ARG A 62 2.77 7.11 -4.14
CA ARG A 62 3.05 7.50 -5.54
C ARG A 62 1.86 8.18 -6.21
N MET A 63 0.65 7.87 -5.77
CA MET A 63 -0.56 8.59 -6.20
C MET A 63 -0.75 9.93 -5.48
N GLY A 64 0.09 10.27 -4.49
CA GLY A 64 -0.02 11.52 -3.74
C GLY A 64 -1.23 11.58 -2.82
N PHE A 65 -1.83 10.44 -2.45
CA PHE A 65 -3.04 10.40 -1.64
C PHE A 65 -2.83 10.85 -0.19
N LEU A 66 -1.57 10.91 0.25
CA LEU A 66 -1.18 11.48 1.55
C LEU A 66 -1.19 13.02 1.54
N GLY A 67 -1.20 13.67 0.36
CA GLY A 67 -1.04 15.11 0.21
C GLY A 67 0.43 15.55 0.12
N SER A 68 0.62 16.86 -0.01
CA SER A 68 1.95 17.49 0.02
C SER A 68 2.57 17.32 1.42
N VAL A 69 3.88 17.11 1.48
CA VAL A 69 4.61 17.17 2.75
C VAL A 69 4.48 18.61 3.27
N PRO A 70 3.92 18.85 4.46
CA PRO A 70 3.83 20.22 4.99
C PRO A 70 5.24 20.78 5.18
N GLU A 71 5.42 22.06 4.85
CA GLU A 71 6.59 22.82 5.25
C GLU A 71 6.71 22.77 6.78
N ALA A 72 7.94 22.77 7.31
CA ALA A 72 8.27 22.42 8.69
C ALA A 72 7.50 23.21 9.79
N ASP A 73 6.82 24.30 9.42
CA ASP A 73 6.08 25.20 10.31
C ASP A 73 4.54 25.02 10.27
N GLN A 74 4.01 24.07 9.49
CA GLN A 74 2.59 23.68 9.53
C GLN A 74 2.45 22.26 10.04
N ALA A 75 2.64 22.10 11.36
CA ALA A 75 2.29 20.91 12.09
C ALA A 75 0.77 20.82 12.31
N ASP A 76 -0.02 20.86 11.23
CA ASP A 76 -1.45 20.62 11.33
C ASP A 76 -2.04 20.09 10.03
N ASP A 77 -1.82 18.79 9.81
CA ASP A 77 -2.84 17.94 9.21
C ASP A 77 -2.46 16.48 9.52
N ASP A 78 -2.65 16.09 10.78
CA ASP A 78 -2.52 14.70 11.22
C ASP A 78 -3.72 13.90 10.69
N ARG A 79 -3.90 13.88 9.37
CA ARG A 79 -5.00 13.16 8.73
C ARG A 79 -4.66 11.69 8.68
N PRO A 80 -5.35 10.86 9.48
CA PRO A 80 -4.97 9.48 9.65
C PRO A 80 -5.19 8.69 8.36
N VAL A 81 -4.26 7.75 8.10
CA VAL A 81 -4.47 6.69 7.11
C VAL A 81 -5.19 5.55 7.79
N HIS A 82 -6.31 5.10 7.22
CA HIS A 82 -7.10 4.00 7.75
C HIS A 82 -6.94 2.74 6.91
N VAL A 83 -6.84 1.59 7.57
CA VAL A 83 -6.97 0.29 6.92
C VAL A 83 -8.44 -0.07 6.77
N ARG A 84 -8.84 -0.49 5.57
CA ARG A 84 -10.21 -0.93 5.27
C ARG A 84 -10.22 -2.36 4.77
N LEU A 85 -11.23 -3.12 5.15
CA LEU A 85 -11.45 -4.48 4.68
C LEU A 85 -12.77 -4.56 3.90
N ALA A 86 -12.76 -5.28 2.79
CA ALA A 86 -13.97 -5.58 2.01
C ALA A 86 -13.88 -7.02 1.46
N GLY A 87 -14.43 -7.99 2.19
CA GLY A 87 -14.24 -9.41 1.88
C GLY A 87 -12.75 -9.77 1.90
N ARG A 88 -12.22 -10.24 0.76
CA ARG A 88 -10.78 -10.53 0.61
C ARG A 88 -9.89 -9.32 0.33
N TRP A 89 -10.49 -8.12 0.23
CA TRP A 89 -9.75 -6.93 -0.18
C TRP A 89 -9.24 -6.15 1.03
N VAL A 90 -7.99 -5.73 0.97
CA VAL A 90 -7.35 -4.82 1.92
C VAL A 90 -7.16 -3.47 1.23
N GLY A 91 -7.60 -2.40 1.88
CA GLY A 91 -7.49 -1.04 1.37
C GLY A 91 -6.77 -0.11 2.34
N LEU A 92 -6.04 0.86 1.79
CA LEU A 92 -5.51 1.99 2.55
C LEU A 92 -6.24 3.26 2.12
N SER A 93 -7.05 3.78 3.03
CA SER A 93 -7.75 5.05 2.87
C SER A 93 -6.87 6.16 3.41
N ALA A 94 -6.39 6.99 2.50
CA ALA A 94 -5.61 8.19 2.79
C ALA A 94 -6.48 9.44 2.55
N PRO A 95 -6.02 10.63 2.97
CA PRO A 95 -6.84 11.84 2.95
C PRO A 95 -7.40 12.23 1.57
N TYR A 96 -6.64 11.97 0.50
CA TYR A 96 -6.98 12.36 -0.86
C TYR A 96 -7.29 11.18 -1.78
N GLY A 97 -7.40 9.96 -1.25
CA GLY A 97 -7.74 8.79 -2.05
C GLY A 97 -7.56 7.46 -1.34
N ILE A 98 -7.97 6.39 -2.01
CA ILE A 98 -7.92 5.02 -1.48
C ILE A 98 -7.26 4.08 -2.49
N ALA A 99 -6.40 3.20 -2.01
CA ALA A 99 -5.86 2.09 -2.79
C ALA A 99 -6.38 0.76 -2.25
N TRP A 100 -6.54 -0.24 -3.12
CA TRP A 100 -7.08 -1.56 -2.79
C TRP A 100 -6.20 -2.70 -3.34
N LEU A 101 -6.21 -3.85 -2.66
CA LEU A 101 -5.56 -5.10 -3.04
C LEU A 101 -6.48 -6.31 -2.72
N PRO A 102 -6.46 -7.46 -3.43
CA PRO A 102 -5.62 -7.82 -4.58
C PRO A 102 -5.79 -6.86 -5.76
N ALA A 103 -4.76 -6.72 -6.59
CA ALA A 103 -4.89 -5.96 -7.84
C ALA A 103 -6.05 -6.54 -8.67
N VAL A 104 -6.63 -5.67 -9.48
CA VAL A 104 -7.90 -5.80 -10.20
C VAL A 104 -7.79 -6.81 -11.36
N ASP A 105 -6.97 -7.85 -11.23
CA ASP A 105 -6.63 -8.80 -12.29
C ASP A 105 -7.82 -9.73 -12.58
N ASN A 106 -8.76 -9.83 -11.64
CA ASN A 106 -10.00 -10.60 -11.73
C ASN A 106 -11.26 -9.74 -11.53
N LEU A 107 -11.19 -8.42 -11.75
CA LEU A 107 -12.40 -7.61 -11.77
C LEU A 107 -13.08 -7.78 -13.11
N VAL A 108 -13.95 -8.78 -13.17
CA VAL A 108 -14.93 -8.86 -14.24
C VAL A 108 -15.98 -7.79 -13.95
N THR A 109 -15.90 -6.67 -14.66
CA THR A 109 -16.97 -5.68 -14.65
C THR A 109 -18.14 -6.24 -15.46
N ARG A 110 -19.24 -6.57 -14.79
CA ARG A 110 -20.49 -6.90 -15.47
C ARG A 110 -21.26 -5.61 -15.67
N LEU A 111 -21.38 -5.15 -16.92
CA LEU A 111 -22.29 -4.05 -17.24
C LEU A 111 -23.72 -4.51 -16.94
N VAL A 112 -24.34 -3.91 -15.93
CA VAL A 112 -25.77 -4.08 -15.70
C VAL A 112 -26.46 -3.16 -16.69
N SER A 113 -27.26 -3.74 -17.60
CA SER A 113 -27.98 -2.98 -18.62
C SER A 113 -28.84 -1.89 -17.97
N ALA A 114 -28.88 -0.73 -18.62
CA ALA A 114 -29.56 0.45 -18.13
C ALA A 114 -31.01 0.13 -17.75
N HIS A 115 -31.43 0.64 -16.59
CA HIS A 115 -32.82 0.66 -16.18
C HIS A 115 -33.62 1.48 -17.20
N THR A 116 -34.32 0.81 -18.12
CA THR A 116 -35.31 1.45 -18.99
C THR A 116 -36.46 1.89 -18.11
N LYS A 117 -36.52 3.19 -17.86
CA LYS A 117 -37.67 3.84 -17.22
C LYS A 117 -38.83 3.75 -18.22
N VAL A 118 -39.83 2.92 -17.88
CA VAL A 118 -41.14 2.87 -18.56
C VAL A 118 -41.96 4.08 -18.13
#